data_AF-C5CVY4-F1
#
_entry.id   AF-C5CVY4-F1
#
_cell.length_a   1.000
_cell.length_b   1.000
_cell.length_c   1.000
_cell.angle_alpha   90.00
_cell.angle_beta   90.00
_cell.angle_gamma   90.00
#
_symmetry.space_group_name_H-M   'P 1'
#
loop_
_entity.id
_entity.type
_entity.pdbx_description
1 polymer ?
#
loop_
_entity_poly.entity_id
_entity_poly.type
_entity_poly.pdbx_seq_one_letter_code
_entity_poly.pdbx_strand_id
1 'polypeptide(L)'
;MKQFLRFVIYGLLALVVTTCVAIFLIVKLVLAPAAGEWSTTVEAGPLRFAVGVPTAVRLATSSWFAPRLDGHSFDSRFGTLHFAWKDAAGVLEVRCSPCSAEVAALGTQPIVFEGLVATVKREGNTLAGTIEATPRSAEAAAVLQGQWQGQLVPKGKGLQLSVDIKDAPIARWYAVLAPSLPELQRARIGGTLALRGQVMLPEATFAVQPTVSQFTVEGLGTEAMLGARTSCGAPSKLANDSWLARAVIAAEDQRFFTHAGYDLTEIVASIDNNQKEGQPKRGGSTLTQQLAKMLVTGSDRTAERKLRELLYAVEMEQTLGKARILQLYLDNAPWGGNLCGAEAAARRYFKRSARSLEPAQAVWLASMLHKPQAVLEQWRRDGQIDPDRTKWVAESVRGISRNQRESLLKSVAAARFTAPEAFP
;
A
#
# COMPACT_ATOMS: atom_id res chain seq x y z
N MET A 1 19.66 39.72 57.01
CA MET A 1 19.68 39.63 55.53
C MET A 1 19.31 38.25 54.96
N LYS A 2 19.93 37.14 55.38
CA LYS A 2 19.65 35.80 54.79
C LYS A 2 18.20 35.30 54.92
N GLN A 3 17.51 35.63 56.00
CA GLN A 3 16.13 35.16 56.25
C GLN A 3 15.08 35.93 55.43
N PHE A 4 15.22 37.26 55.33
CA PHE A 4 14.40 38.11 54.48
C PHE A 4 14.54 37.74 52.99
N LEU A 5 15.77 37.50 52.53
CA LEU A 5 16.04 37.06 51.16
C LEU A 5 15.37 35.71 50.85
N ARG A 6 15.36 34.77 51.80
CA ARG A 6 14.63 33.49 51.66
C ARG A 6 13.13 33.70 51.52
N PHE A 7 12.51 34.56 52.33
CA PHE A 7 11.08 34.87 52.22
C PHE A 7 10.72 35.49 50.86
N VAL A 8 11.55 36.41 50.35
CA VAL A 8 11.36 36.99 49.01
C VAL A 8 11.49 35.93 47.92
N ILE A 9 12.49 35.04 48.01
CA ILE A 9 12.66 33.93 47.07
C ILE A 9 11.47 32.96 47.12
N TYR A 10 10.99 32.57 48.31
CA TYR A 10 9.83 31.69 48.44
C TYR A 10 8.54 32.34 47.93
N GLY A 11 8.35 33.64 48.17
CA GLY A 11 7.22 34.40 47.63
C GLY A 11 7.24 34.48 46.10
N LEU A 12 8.40 34.77 45.51
CA LEU A 12 8.58 34.75 44.05
C LEU A 12 8.37 33.36 43.46
N LEU A 13 8.89 32.31 44.11
CA LEU A 13 8.71 30.94 43.67
C LEU A 13 7.23 30.53 43.72
N ALA A 14 6.52 30.88 44.79
CA ALA A 14 5.09 30.62 44.93
C ALA A 14 4.25 31.35 43.86
N LEU A 15 4.60 32.59 43.54
CA LEU A 15 3.96 33.36 42.47
C LEU A 15 4.20 32.74 41.09
N VAL A 16 5.43 32.33 40.80
CA VAL A 16 5.77 31.62 39.55
C VAL A 16 4.99 30.31 39.46
N VAL A 17 4.98 29.50 40.52
CA VAL A 17 4.25 28.21 40.54
C VAL A 17 2.74 28.42 40.34
N THR A 18 2.12 29.36 41.05
CA THR A 18 0.68 29.64 40.90
C THR A 18 0.34 30.16 39.50
N THR A 19 1.20 31.00 38.92
CA THR A 19 1.03 31.48 37.53
C THR A 19 1.15 30.32 36.54
N CYS A 20 2.14 29.44 36.70
CA CYS A 20 2.31 28.26 35.86
C CYS A 20 1.10 27.31 35.96
N VAL A 21 0.58 27.07 37.17
CA VAL A 21 -0.62 26.23 37.39
C VAL A 21 -1.86 26.87 36.77
N ALA A 22 -2.05 28.18 36.92
CA ALA A 22 -3.18 28.88 36.33
C ALA A 22 -3.13 28.83 34.79
N ILE A 23 -1.96 29.10 34.18
CA ILE A 23 -1.74 28.97 32.74
C ILE A 23 -2.04 27.54 32.30
N PHE A 24 -1.53 26.54 33.02
CA PHE A 24 -1.78 25.13 32.70
C PHE A 24 -3.27 24.78 32.73
N LEU A 25 -4.01 25.21 33.76
CA LEU A 25 -5.45 24.96 33.87
C LEU A 25 -6.24 25.67 32.75
N ILE A 26 -5.85 26.89 32.38
CA ILE A 26 -6.45 27.61 31.25
C ILE A 26 -6.19 26.86 29.94
N VAL A 27 -4.94 26.47 29.67
CA VAL A 27 -4.57 25.71 28.46
C VAL A 27 -5.34 24.39 28.41
N LYS A 28 -5.39 23.66 29.53
CA LYS A 28 -6.16 22.42 29.65
C LYS A 28 -7.64 22.63 29.36
N LEU A 29 -8.23 23.72 29.86
CA LEU A 29 -9.64 24.04 29.63
C LEU A 29 -9.91 24.44 28.17
N VAL A 30 -9.04 25.26 27.58
CA VAL A 30 -9.16 25.73 26.19
C VAL A 30 -9.00 24.58 25.19
N LEU A 31 -8.11 23.63 25.48
CA LEU A 31 -7.85 22.47 24.64
C LEU A 31 -8.77 21.28 24.96
N ALA A 32 -9.56 21.34 26.03
CA ALA A 32 -10.45 20.25 26.42
C ALA A 32 -11.45 19.95 25.29
N PRO A 33 -11.57 18.69 24.85
CA PRO A 33 -12.47 18.34 23.77
C PRO A 33 -13.93 18.53 24.19
N ALA A 34 -14.73 19.08 23.29
CA ALA A 34 -16.18 19.09 23.45
C ALA A 34 -16.77 17.66 23.37
N ALA A 35 -18.00 17.49 23.85
CA ALA A 35 -18.69 16.19 23.80
C ALA A 35 -18.78 15.68 22.35
N GLY A 36 -18.15 14.53 22.07
CA GLY A 36 -18.10 13.92 20.75
C GLY A 36 -17.13 14.59 19.76
N GLU A 37 -16.28 15.51 20.23
CA GLU A 37 -15.15 16.03 19.44
C GLU A 37 -14.07 14.95 19.30
N TRP A 38 -13.47 14.87 18.11
CA TRP A 38 -12.28 14.07 17.92
C TRP A 38 -11.17 14.58 18.84
N SER A 39 -10.72 13.70 19.73
CA SER A 39 -9.69 14.01 20.71
C SER A 39 -8.51 13.03 20.66
N THR A 40 -7.38 13.50 21.15
CA THR A 40 -6.19 12.69 21.40
C THR A 40 -5.66 12.98 22.80
N THR A 41 -4.92 12.04 23.39
CA THR A 41 -4.27 12.25 24.68
C THR A 41 -2.85 12.72 24.44
N VAL A 42 -2.49 13.86 25.04
CA VAL A 42 -1.14 14.40 25.01
C VAL A 42 -0.47 14.15 26.37
N GLU A 43 0.78 13.70 26.32
CA GLU A 43 1.64 13.56 27.49
C GLU A 43 2.63 14.73 27.54
N ALA A 44 2.65 15.46 28.64
CA ALA A 44 3.59 16.55 28.89
C ALA A 44 4.27 16.34 30.25
N GLY A 45 5.42 15.66 30.24
CA GLY A 45 6.06 15.19 31.48
C GLY A 45 5.16 14.22 32.25
N PRO A 46 4.86 14.44 33.54
CA PRO A 46 3.97 13.57 34.32
C PRO A 46 2.47 13.81 34.06
N LEU A 47 2.11 14.80 33.22
CA LEU A 47 0.73 15.21 33.03
C LEU A 47 0.14 14.58 31.76
N ARG A 48 -1.07 14.02 31.90
CA ARG A 48 -1.88 13.50 30.79
C ARG A 48 -3.17 14.28 30.69
N PHE A 49 -3.49 14.78 29.51
CA PHE A 49 -4.77 15.45 29.28
C PHE A 49 -5.27 15.24 27.85
N ALA A 50 -6.59 15.22 27.71
CA ALA A 50 -7.24 15.10 26.41
C ALA A 50 -7.25 16.46 25.71
N VAL A 51 -6.95 16.45 24.41
CA VAL A 51 -6.93 17.61 23.54
C VAL A 51 -7.87 17.37 22.37
N GLY A 52 -8.81 18.29 22.13
CA GLY A 52 -9.61 18.31 20.90
C GLY A 52 -8.72 18.63 19.71
N VAL A 53 -8.58 17.69 18.76
CA VAL A 53 -7.63 17.84 17.65
C VAL A 53 -8.02 19.01 16.73
N PRO A 54 -9.29 19.15 16.30
CA PRO A 54 -9.72 20.34 15.54
C PRO A 54 -9.45 21.65 16.27
N THR A 55 -9.65 21.68 17.59
CA THR A 55 -9.38 22.85 18.43
C THR A 55 -7.89 23.18 18.48
N ALA A 56 -7.03 22.17 18.67
CA ALA A 56 -5.58 22.33 18.61
C ALA A 56 -5.11 22.83 17.24
N VAL A 57 -5.66 22.30 16.14
CA VAL A 57 -5.35 22.76 14.78
C VAL A 57 -5.74 24.23 14.59
N ARG A 58 -6.92 24.65 15.06
CA ARG A 58 -7.36 26.06 14.99
C ARG A 58 -6.42 26.99 15.75
N LEU A 59 -5.98 26.57 16.94
CA LEU A 59 -5.05 27.32 17.76
C LEU A 59 -3.68 27.42 17.07
N ALA A 60 -3.11 26.27 16.69
CA ALA A 60 -1.80 26.17 16.05
C ALA A 60 -1.68 26.98 14.75
N THR A 61 -2.78 27.16 14.04
CA THR A 61 -2.85 27.92 12.78
C THR A 61 -3.43 29.33 12.92
N SER A 62 -3.63 29.82 14.15
CA SER A 62 -4.13 31.18 14.39
C SER A 62 -3.01 32.21 14.26
N SER A 63 -3.31 33.40 13.74
CA SER A 63 -2.32 34.47 13.54
C SER A 63 -1.61 34.94 14.81
N TRP A 64 -2.25 34.78 15.98
CA TRP A 64 -1.66 35.20 17.26
C TRP A 64 -0.84 34.10 17.95
N PHE A 65 -1.07 32.81 17.62
CA PHE A 65 -0.39 31.68 18.25
C PHE A 65 0.61 30.99 17.33
N ALA A 66 0.35 30.91 16.02
CA ALA A 66 1.27 30.30 15.07
C ALA A 66 2.70 30.90 15.09
N PRO A 67 2.91 32.23 15.26
CA PRO A 67 4.26 32.79 15.44
C PRO A 67 4.98 32.27 16.69
N ARG A 68 4.24 31.84 17.73
CA ARG A 68 4.84 31.24 18.94
C ARG A 68 5.26 29.80 18.75
N LEU A 69 4.88 29.16 17.64
CA LEU A 69 5.38 27.83 17.29
C LEU A 69 6.72 27.92 16.53
N ASP A 70 7.14 29.11 16.08
CA ASP A 70 8.38 29.27 15.33
C ASP A 70 9.60 28.76 16.13
N GLY A 71 10.39 27.89 15.51
CA GLY A 71 11.58 27.29 16.14
C GLY A 71 11.28 26.16 17.12
N HIS A 72 10.01 25.84 17.40
CA HIS A 72 9.65 24.73 18.26
C HIS A 72 9.59 23.40 17.50
N SER A 73 9.76 22.30 18.24
CA SER A 73 9.62 20.95 17.74
C SER A 73 8.71 20.09 18.60
N PHE A 74 8.09 19.09 17.99
CA PHE A 74 7.21 18.14 18.66
C PHE A 74 7.44 16.73 18.12
N ASP A 75 7.69 15.78 19.01
CA ASP A 75 7.83 14.38 18.64
C ASP A 75 6.47 13.76 18.35
N SER A 76 6.34 13.18 17.16
CA SER A 76 5.12 12.50 16.73
C SER A 76 5.41 11.05 16.35
N ARG A 77 4.35 10.26 16.14
CA ARG A 77 4.47 8.89 15.61
C ARG A 77 5.13 8.83 14.22
N PHE A 78 5.21 9.96 13.51
CA PHE A 78 5.79 10.05 12.19
C PHE A 78 7.25 10.55 12.22
N GLY A 79 7.77 10.96 13.37
CA GLY A 79 9.05 11.67 13.48
C GLY A 79 8.90 13.02 14.16
N THR A 80 10.02 13.71 14.34
CA THR A 80 10.04 15.04 14.96
C THR A 80 9.55 16.10 13.97
N LEU A 81 8.48 16.79 14.36
CA LEU A 81 7.90 17.90 13.61
C LEU A 81 8.55 19.20 14.04
N HIS A 82 9.12 19.95 13.11
CA HIS A 82 9.66 21.29 13.33
C HIS A 82 8.72 22.33 12.74
N PHE A 83 8.44 23.38 13.49
CA PHE A 83 7.52 24.43 13.10
C PHE A 83 8.29 25.70 12.77
N ALA A 84 7.93 26.34 11.65
CA ALA A 84 8.47 27.64 11.28
C ALA A 84 7.34 28.55 10.78
N TRP A 85 7.26 29.76 11.31
CA TRP A 85 6.28 30.75 10.88
C TRP A 85 6.85 31.62 9.77
N LYS A 86 6.11 31.80 8.68
CA LYS A 86 6.52 32.64 7.55
C LYS A 86 5.70 33.91 7.52
N ASP A 87 6.18 34.96 8.20
CA ASP A 87 5.48 36.24 8.37
C ASP A 87 4.96 36.83 7.06
N ALA A 88 5.83 36.92 6.04
CA ALA A 88 5.48 37.52 4.76
C ALA A 88 4.32 36.81 4.03
N ALA A 89 4.14 35.51 4.28
CA ALA A 89 3.11 34.69 3.64
C ALA A 89 1.93 34.37 4.57
N GLY A 90 2.07 34.63 5.88
CA GLY A 90 1.08 34.27 6.89
C GLY A 90 0.80 32.77 6.96
N VAL A 91 1.84 31.94 6.74
CA VAL A 91 1.73 30.47 6.72
C VAL A 91 2.62 29.83 7.77
N LEU A 92 2.13 28.72 8.34
CA LEU A 92 2.91 27.84 9.19
C LEU A 92 3.54 26.74 8.34
N GLU A 93 4.87 26.67 8.32
CA GLU A 93 5.63 25.56 7.76
C GLU A 93 5.82 24.48 8.83
N VAL A 94 5.58 23.22 8.46
CA VAL A 94 5.80 22.04 9.27
C VAL A 94 6.77 21.13 8.53
N ARG A 95 7.90 20.82 9.13
CA ARG A 95 8.94 19.96 8.57
C ARG A 95 9.12 18.69 9.40
N CYS A 96 9.23 17.55 8.74
CA CYS A 96 9.46 16.25 9.35
C CYS A 96 10.70 15.61 8.71
N SER A 97 11.76 15.36 9.49
CA SER A 97 13.05 14.86 8.98
C SER A 97 13.85 14.10 10.06
N PRO A 98 14.09 12.78 9.91
CA PRO A 98 13.40 11.89 8.98
C PRO A 98 11.92 11.74 9.37
N CYS A 99 11.08 11.51 8.37
CA CYS A 99 9.67 11.21 8.55
C CYS A 99 9.39 9.75 8.21
N SER A 100 8.50 9.09 8.93
CA SER A 100 8.11 7.71 8.66
C SER A 100 6.60 7.55 8.66
N ALA A 101 6.05 6.84 7.68
CA ALA A 101 4.63 6.52 7.63
C ALA A 101 4.40 5.03 7.37
N GLU A 102 3.58 4.40 8.20
CA GLU A 102 3.14 3.02 7.97
C GLU A 102 2.00 3.00 6.96
N VAL A 103 2.19 2.28 5.87
CA VAL A 103 1.16 2.05 4.85
C VAL A 103 0.92 0.55 4.74
N ALA A 104 -0.12 0.06 5.40
CA ALA A 104 -0.44 -1.37 5.48
C ALA A 104 -0.57 -2.06 4.11
N ALA A 105 -0.94 -1.30 3.07
CA ALA A 105 -1.02 -1.79 1.69
C ALA A 105 0.35 -2.07 1.05
N LEU A 106 1.42 -1.42 1.53
CA LEU A 106 2.76 -1.52 0.98
C LEU A 106 3.69 -2.45 1.77
N GLY A 107 3.38 -2.74 3.04
CA GLY A 107 4.12 -3.69 3.84
C GLY A 107 3.98 -3.44 5.33
N THR A 108 4.82 -4.12 6.12
CA THR A 108 4.90 -3.93 7.59
C THR A 108 6.00 -2.96 7.99
N GLN A 109 6.89 -2.58 7.07
CA GLN A 109 7.90 -1.55 7.32
C GLN A 109 7.36 -0.17 6.94
N PRO A 110 7.64 0.87 7.73
CA PRO A 110 7.25 2.22 7.38
C PRO A 110 8.04 2.72 6.18
N ILE A 111 7.41 3.57 5.37
CA ILE A 111 8.09 4.34 4.33
C ILE A 111 8.79 5.49 5.04
N VAL A 112 10.09 5.63 4.80
CA VAL A 112 10.90 6.69 5.37
C VAL A 112 11.16 7.77 4.33
N PHE A 113 10.79 8.99 4.65
CA PHE A 113 11.07 10.21 3.91
C PHE A 113 12.20 10.95 4.62
N GLU A 114 13.21 11.43 3.90
CA GLU A 114 14.27 12.23 4.52
C GLU A 114 13.78 13.60 4.95
N GLY A 115 12.98 14.25 4.11
CA GLY A 115 12.37 15.53 4.44
C GLY A 115 11.00 15.64 3.82
N LEU A 116 10.00 15.81 4.68
CA LEU A 116 8.65 16.18 4.28
C LEU A 116 8.36 17.57 4.83
N VAL A 117 8.02 18.50 3.95
CA VAL A 117 7.67 19.88 4.31
C VAL A 117 6.24 20.13 3.86
N ALA A 118 5.40 20.61 4.78
CA ALA A 118 4.06 21.05 4.46
C ALA A 118 3.86 22.48 4.94
N THR A 119 3.27 23.33 4.10
CA THR A 119 2.78 24.65 4.53
C THR A 119 1.31 24.56 4.91
N VAL A 120 0.88 25.37 5.87
CA VAL A 120 -0.49 25.40 6.39
C VAL A 120 -0.94 26.85 6.50
N LYS A 121 -2.03 27.16 5.79
CA LYS A 121 -2.81 28.39 5.96
C LYS A 121 -4.24 28.01 6.32
N ARG A 122 -4.83 28.69 7.30
CA ARG A 122 -6.23 28.45 7.73
C ARG A 122 -7.11 29.66 7.45
N GLU A 123 -8.27 29.43 6.87
CA GLU A 123 -9.31 30.43 6.66
C GLU A 123 -10.65 29.92 7.22
N GLY A 124 -10.99 30.31 8.44
CA GLY A 124 -12.15 29.76 9.15
C GLY A 124 -11.96 28.26 9.45
N ASN A 125 -12.75 27.41 8.81
CA ASN A 125 -12.67 25.95 8.93
C ASN A 125 -11.94 25.27 7.76
N THR A 126 -11.52 26.01 6.75
CA THR A 126 -10.70 25.47 5.66
C THR A 126 -9.22 25.61 5.99
N LEU A 127 -8.44 24.66 5.53
CA LEU A 127 -6.99 24.60 5.59
C LEU A 127 -6.48 24.40 4.16
N ALA A 128 -5.36 25.00 3.81
CA ALA A 128 -4.72 24.77 2.54
C ALA A 128 -3.21 25.00 2.63
N GLY A 129 -2.48 24.37 1.72
CA GLY A 129 -1.07 24.66 1.54
C GLY A 129 -0.42 23.77 0.51
N THR A 130 0.91 23.73 0.58
CA THR A 130 1.77 22.92 -0.28
C THR A 130 2.34 21.76 0.53
N ILE A 131 2.70 20.70 -0.19
CA ILE A 131 3.48 19.59 0.35
C ILE A 131 4.66 19.32 -0.56
N GLU A 132 5.82 19.12 0.03
CA GLU A 132 7.06 18.79 -0.66
C GLU A 132 7.71 17.60 0.02
N ALA A 133 8.08 16.59 -0.76
CA ALA A 133 8.84 15.43 -0.30
C ALA A 133 10.19 15.38 -1.02
N THR A 134 11.25 15.38 -0.22
CA THR A 134 12.64 15.35 -0.68
C THR A 134 13.22 13.94 -0.52
N PRO A 135 13.85 13.39 -1.57
CA PRO A 135 14.48 12.08 -1.52
C PRO A 135 15.83 12.14 -0.77
N ARG A 136 16.38 10.96 -0.45
CA ARG A 136 17.66 10.80 0.25
C ARG A 136 18.90 11.08 -0.62
N SER A 137 18.77 11.17 -1.95
CA SER A 137 19.93 11.34 -2.85
C SER A 137 20.27 12.82 -3.11
N ALA A 138 21.55 13.07 -3.39
CA ALA A 138 22.16 14.41 -3.53
C ALA A 138 21.67 15.25 -4.73
N GLU A 139 20.73 14.76 -5.53
CA GLU A 139 20.13 15.54 -6.61
C GLU A 139 18.93 16.33 -6.07
N ALA A 140 19.19 17.56 -5.64
CA ALA A 140 18.18 18.54 -5.18
C ALA A 140 17.02 18.78 -6.18
N ALA A 141 17.10 18.26 -7.41
CA ALA A 141 16.09 18.40 -8.46
C ALA A 141 14.93 17.37 -8.38
N ALA A 142 15.00 16.38 -7.48
CA ALA A 142 14.03 15.27 -7.41
C ALA A 142 12.93 15.46 -6.35
N VAL A 143 12.42 16.67 -6.16
CA VAL A 143 11.34 16.96 -5.18
C VAL A 143 9.97 16.61 -5.75
N LEU A 144 9.18 15.82 -5.02
CA LEU A 144 7.74 15.67 -5.29
C LEU A 144 7.01 16.84 -4.65
N GLN A 145 6.22 17.55 -5.44
CA GLN A 145 5.49 18.73 -4.98
C GLN A 145 4.00 18.58 -5.28
N GLY A 146 3.19 19.04 -4.34
CA GLY A 146 1.75 19.05 -4.49
C GLY A 146 1.09 20.14 -3.67
N GLN A 147 -0.22 20.20 -3.79
CA GLN A 147 -1.07 21.03 -2.96
C GLN A 147 -1.96 20.14 -2.13
N TRP A 148 -2.36 20.63 -0.96
CA TRP A 148 -3.32 19.96 -0.14
C TRP A 148 -4.35 20.95 0.38
N GLN A 149 -5.55 20.45 0.62
CA GLN A 149 -6.67 21.18 1.19
C GLN A 149 -7.23 20.37 2.34
N GLY A 150 -7.80 21.06 3.31
CA GLY A 150 -8.41 20.46 4.47
C GLY A 150 -9.68 21.17 4.90
N GLN A 151 -10.60 20.44 5.48
CA GLN A 151 -11.84 20.97 6.03
C GLN A 151 -12.05 20.39 7.42
N LEU A 152 -12.07 21.26 8.42
CA LEU A 152 -12.49 20.89 9.77
C LEU A 152 -14.00 20.60 9.74
N VAL A 153 -14.36 19.38 10.13
CA VAL A 153 -15.74 18.91 10.10
C VAL A 153 -16.56 19.62 11.18
N PRO A 154 -17.82 20.02 10.91
CA PRO A 154 -18.69 20.65 11.91
C PRO A 154 -18.75 19.87 13.22
N LYS A 155 -18.90 20.60 14.33
CA LYS A 155 -18.88 20.05 15.71
C LYS A 155 -17.57 19.35 16.09
N GLY A 156 -16.48 19.58 15.33
CA GLY A 156 -15.16 19.03 15.66
C GLY A 156 -15.07 17.51 15.52
N LYS A 157 -15.92 16.90 14.70
CA LYS A 157 -15.97 15.44 14.56
C LYS A 157 -14.77 14.85 13.82
N GLY A 158 -14.03 15.68 13.07
CA GLY A 158 -12.95 15.18 12.24
C GLY A 158 -12.28 16.25 11.37
N LEU A 159 -11.39 15.77 10.52
CA LEU A 159 -10.66 16.56 9.52
C LEU A 159 -10.65 15.78 8.21
N GLN A 160 -11.26 16.36 7.18
CA GLN A 160 -11.13 15.88 5.81
C GLN A 160 -9.91 16.53 5.19
N LEU A 161 -9.00 15.75 4.60
CA LEU A 161 -7.87 16.24 3.83
C LEU A 161 -7.96 15.72 2.40
N SER A 162 -7.54 16.55 1.45
CA SER A 162 -7.35 16.18 0.06
C SER A 162 -5.94 16.62 -0.36
N VAL A 163 -5.23 15.76 -1.07
CA VAL A 163 -3.90 16.03 -1.61
C VAL A 163 -3.94 15.83 -3.12
N ASP A 164 -3.32 16.75 -3.84
CA ASP A 164 -3.09 16.68 -5.29
C ASP A 164 -1.59 16.85 -5.52
N ILE A 165 -0.92 15.72 -5.79
CA ILE A 165 0.47 15.72 -6.23
C ILE A 165 0.46 15.82 -7.75
N LYS A 166 1.14 16.85 -8.24
CA LYS A 166 1.22 17.16 -9.67
C LYS A 166 1.86 16.00 -10.43
N ASP A 167 1.57 15.96 -11.72
CA ASP A 167 2.21 15.03 -12.63
C ASP A 167 3.74 15.16 -12.56
N ALA A 168 4.40 14.08 -12.19
CA ALA A 168 5.84 14.04 -11.97
C ALA A 168 6.44 12.77 -12.60
N PRO A 169 7.71 12.82 -13.05
CA PRO A 169 8.39 11.63 -13.57
C PRO A 169 8.32 10.47 -12.58
N ILE A 170 7.99 9.26 -13.06
CA ILE A 170 7.87 8.08 -12.18
C ILE A 170 9.18 7.78 -11.46
N ALA A 171 10.32 8.01 -12.12
CA ALA A 171 11.65 7.90 -11.51
C ALA A 171 11.78 8.73 -10.20
N ARG A 172 11.13 9.90 -10.15
CA ARG A 172 11.12 10.77 -8.98
C ARG A 172 10.31 10.18 -7.84
N TRP A 173 9.17 9.56 -8.14
CA TRP A 173 8.39 8.83 -7.14
C TRP A 173 9.21 7.70 -6.50
N TYR A 174 9.95 6.95 -7.30
CA TYR A 174 10.85 5.92 -6.81
C TYR A 174 12.00 6.49 -5.96
N ALA A 175 12.61 7.60 -6.36
CA ALA A 175 13.65 8.26 -5.58
C ALA A 175 13.17 8.68 -4.19
N VAL A 176 11.90 9.08 -4.05
CA VAL A 176 11.32 9.45 -2.74
C VAL A 176 10.88 8.22 -1.94
N LEU A 177 10.21 7.26 -2.57
CA LEU A 177 9.57 6.14 -1.86
C LEU A 177 10.52 4.98 -1.56
N ALA A 178 11.56 4.80 -2.37
CA ALA A 178 12.49 3.68 -2.28
C ALA A 178 13.90 4.06 -2.77
N PRO A 179 14.54 5.09 -2.16
CA PRO A 179 15.83 5.61 -2.60
C PRO A 179 16.98 4.59 -2.57
N SER A 180 16.83 3.53 -1.78
CA SER A 180 17.80 2.46 -1.54
C SER A 180 17.79 1.37 -2.62
N LEU A 181 16.82 1.38 -3.56
CA LEU A 181 16.67 0.31 -4.54
C LEU A 181 17.88 0.25 -5.49
N PRO A 182 18.60 -0.89 -5.54
CA PRO A 182 19.74 -1.04 -6.44
C PRO A 182 19.37 -0.87 -7.91
N GLU A 183 18.14 -1.22 -8.29
CA GLU A 183 17.62 -1.05 -9.66
C GLU A 183 17.67 0.39 -10.15
N LEU A 184 17.54 1.39 -9.27
CA LEU A 184 17.51 2.80 -9.67
C LEU A 184 18.84 3.28 -10.27
N GLN A 185 19.94 2.56 -10.03
CA GLN A 185 21.26 2.88 -10.61
C GLN A 185 21.39 2.47 -12.08
N ARG A 186 20.54 1.57 -12.57
CA ARG A 186 20.63 1.01 -13.92
C ARG A 186 19.36 1.15 -14.74
N ALA A 187 18.21 1.23 -14.07
CA ALA A 187 16.92 1.31 -14.72
C ALA A 187 16.73 2.69 -15.36
N ARG A 188 16.28 2.71 -16.61
CA ARG A 188 15.69 3.91 -17.23
C ARG A 188 14.19 3.83 -17.03
N ILE A 189 13.66 4.70 -16.17
CA ILE A 189 12.25 4.74 -15.82
C ILE A 189 11.61 5.92 -16.55
N GLY A 190 10.70 5.64 -17.48
CA GLY A 190 9.95 6.64 -18.24
C GLY A 190 8.50 6.79 -17.77
N GLY A 191 7.86 7.83 -18.26
CA GLY A 191 6.48 8.16 -17.95
C GLY A 191 6.30 9.07 -16.72
N THR A 192 5.05 9.41 -16.45
CA THR A 192 4.66 10.30 -15.37
C THR A 192 3.53 9.70 -14.52
N LEU A 193 3.49 10.12 -13.27
CA LEU A 193 2.46 9.76 -12.30
C LEU A 193 2.00 11.05 -11.61
N ALA A 194 0.70 11.28 -11.66
CA ALA A 194 -0.03 12.20 -10.79
C ALA A 194 -0.82 11.40 -9.75
N LEU A 195 -1.00 11.96 -8.56
CA LEU A 195 -1.74 11.29 -7.49
C LEU A 195 -2.69 12.27 -6.83
N ARG A 196 -3.98 11.94 -6.86
CA ARG A 196 -4.97 12.55 -5.97
C ARG A 196 -5.28 11.61 -4.83
N GLY A 197 -5.35 12.15 -3.62
CA GLY A 197 -5.70 11.41 -2.43
C GLY A 197 -6.70 12.18 -1.59
N GLN A 198 -7.57 11.48 -0.88
CA GLN A 198 -8.43 12.04 0.14
C GLN A 198 -8.30 11.18 1.39
N VAL A 199 -8.32 11.78 2.58
CA VAL A 199 -8.36 11.08 3.85
C VAL A 199 -9.32 11.75 4.81
N MET A 200 -10.12 10.95 5.51
CA MET A 200 -10.98 11.38 6.60
C MET A 200 -10.39 10.91 7.93
N LEU A 201 -10.12 11.85 8.82
CA LEU A 201 -9.68 11.61 10.19
C LEU A 201 -10.83 11.89 11.16
N PRO A 202 -10.97 11.12 12.26
CA PRO A 202 -10.00 10.14 12.79
C PRO A 202 -10.10 8.72 12.24
N GLU A 203 -11.13 8.37 11.49
CA GLU A 203 -11.40 7.00 11.03
C GLU A 203 -10.29 6.46 10.10
N ALA A 204 -9.42 7.35 9.60
CA ALA A 204 -8.31 7.06 8.71
C ALA A 204 -8.74 6.33 7.43
N THR A 205 -9.96 6.63 6.97
CA THR A 205 -10.43 6.18 5.66
C THR A 205 -9.82 7.05 4.58
N PHE A 206 -9.24 6.45 3.55
CA PHE A 206 -8.55 7.13 2.48
C PHE A 206 -8.99 6.60 1.11
N ALA A 207 -8.98 7.49 0.12
CA ALA A 207 -9.20 7.15 -1.27
C ALA A 207 -8.02 7.70 -2.08
N VAL A 208 -7.57 6.95 -3.09
CA VAL A 208 -6.50 7.38 -3.98
C VAL A 208 -6.90 7.20 -5.43
N GLN A 209 -6.49 8.15 -6.26
CA GLN A 209 -6.74 8.14 -7.69
C GLN A 209 -5.43 8.46 -8.42
N PRO A 210 -4.60 7.44 -8.69
CA PRO A 210 -3.38 7.61 -9.48
C PRO A 210 -3.74 7.78 -10.95
N THR A 211 -3.04 8.67 -11.64
CA THR A 211 -3.06 8.80 -13.10
C THR A 211 -1.66 8.56 -13.62
N VAL A 212 -1.49 7.49 -14.40
CA VAL A 212 -0.19 7.08 -14.94
C VAL A 212 -0.19 7.30 -16.45
N SER A 213 0.84 7.98 -16.95
CA SER A 213 1.06 8.18 -18.38
C SER A 213 2.37 7.51 -18.80
N GLN A 214 2.29 6.53 -19.70
CA GLN A 214 3.45 5.91 -20.36
C GLN A 214 4.53 5.34 -19.41
N PHE A 215 4.13 4.56 -18.39
CA PHE A 215 5.11 3.92 -17.51
C PHE A 215 5.91 2.86 -18.28
N THR A 216 7.21 3.12 -18.38
CA THR A 216 8.18 2.26 -19.07
C THR A 216 9.40 2.04 -18.18
N VAL A 217 10.00 0.87 -18.28
CA VAL A 217 11.22 0.51 -17.57
C VAL A 217 12.15 -0.20 -18.54
N GLU A 218 13.43 0.15 -18.54
CA GLU A 218 14.47 -0.52 -19.34
C GLU A 218 15.76 -0.68 -18.51
N GLY A 219 16.58 -1.70 -18.80
CA GLY A 219 17.90 -1.89 -18.22
C GLY A 219 17.96 -2.82 -16.99
N LEU A 220 16.88 -3.54 -16.66
CA LEU A 220 16.89 -4.56 -15.59
C LEU A 220 17.27 -5.95 -16.08
N GLY A 221 17.27 -6.18 -17.40
CA GLY A 221 17.77 -7.41 -18.02
C GLY A 221 16.71 -8.51 -18.21
N THR A 222 15.42 -8.16 -18.20
CA THR A 222 14.33 -9.15 -18.36
C THR A 222 14.30 -9.82 -19.72
N GLU A 223 14.95 -9.27 -20.75
CA GLU A 223 15.11 -9.90 -22.07
C GLU A 223 15.77 -11.28 -21.99
N ALA A 224 16.64 -11.50 -20.99
CA ALA A 224 17.26 -12.80 -20.74
C ALA A 224 16.22 -13.90 -20.43
N MET A 225 15.02 -13.52 -19.99
CA MET A 225 13.94 -14.45 -19.66
C MET A 225 13.18 -14.98 -20.88
N LEU A 226 13.38 -14.41 -22.07
CA LEU A 226 12.83 -14.95 -23.32
C LEU A 226 13.23 -16.41 -23.51
N GLY A 227 14.50 -16.75 -23.23
CA GLY A 227 15.04 -18.11 -23.32
C GLY A 227 15.03 -18.90 -22.01
N ALA A 228 14.57 -18.32 -20.89
CA ALA A 228 14.65 -18.96 -19.59
C ALA A 228 13.89 -20.29 -19.51
N ARG A 229 14.46 -21.26 -18.81
CA ARG A 229 13.83 -22.55 -18.52
C ARG A 229 13.46 -22.60 -17.04
N THR A 230 12.35 -23.24 -16.74
CA THR A 230 11.91 -23.46 -15.36
C THR A 230 12.84 -24.44 -14.64
N SER A 231 13.10 -24.18 -13.35
CA SER A 231 13.75 -25.14 -12.44
C SER A 231 12.74 -26.10 -11.79
N CYS A 232 11.44 -25.89 -12.01
CA CYS A 232 10.35 -26.71 -11.45
C CYS A 232 10.09 -28.01 -12.22
N GLY A 233 11.02 -28.45 -13.07
CA GLY A 233 10.94 -29.68 -13.84
C GLY A 233 10.51 -29.44 -15.30
N ALA A 234 9.68 -30.34 -15.84
CA ALA A 234 9.28 -30.28 -17.24
C ALA A 234 8.33 -29.09 -17.49
N PRO A 235 8.53 -28.32 -18.59
CA PRO A 235 7.63 -27.23 -18.92
C PRO A 235 6.24 -27.76 -19.28
N SER A 236 5.20 -27.02 -18.89
CA SER A 236 3.81 -27.39 -19.14
C SER A 236 3.46 -27.38 -20.64
N LYS A 237 4.13 -26.52 -21.42
CA LYS A 237 3.88 -26.29 -22.86
C LYS A 237 2.39 -26.02 -23.13
N LEU A 238 1.73 -25.32 -22.22
CA LEU A 238 0.33 -24.95 -22.35
C LEU A 238 0.18 -23.81 -23.36
N ALA A 239 -0.85 -23.90 -24.19
CA ALA A 239 -1.32 -22.77 -24.97
C ALA A 239 -2.09 -21.79 -24.07
N ASN A 240 -2.07 -20.50 -24.43
CA ASN A 240 -2.72 -19.43 -23.67
C ASN A 240 -4.25 -19.59 -23.57
N ASP A 241 -4.83 -20.38 -24.47
CA ASP A 241 -6.26 -20.68 -24.54
C ASP A 241 -6.61 -22.04 -23.92
N SER A 242 -5.64 -22.74 -23.31
CA SER A 242 -5.91 -23.96 -22.55
C SER A 242 -6.82 -23.70 -21.35
N TRP A 243 -7.54 -24.73 -20.90
CA TRP A 243 -8.43 -24.62 -19.73
C TRP A 243 -7.71 -24.12 -18.48
N LEU A 244 -6.49 -24.60 -18.23
CA LEU A 244 -5.71 -24.14 -17.08
C LEU A 244 -5.27 -22.69 -17.23
N ALA A 245 -4.76 -22.28 -18.40
CA ALA A 245 -4.40 -20.88 -18.65
C ALA A 245 -5.58 -19.93 -18.41
N ARG A 246 -6.77 -20.27 -18.96
CA ARG A 246 -7.99 -19.47 -18.76
C ARG A 246 -8.44 -19.44 -17.30
N ALA A 247 -8.39 -20.57 -16.60
CA ALA A 247 -8.78 -20.65 -15.20
C ALA A 247 -7.81 -19.86 -14.30
N VAL A 248 -6.51 -19.90 -14.56
CA VAL A 248 -5.50 -19.12 -13.84
C VAL A 248 -5.71 -17.62 -14.06
N ILE A 249 -5.91 -17.19 -15.30
CA ILE A 249 -6.26 -15.79 -15.60
C ILE A 249 -7.55 -15.39 -14.87
N ALA A 250 -8.59 -16.23 -14.91
CA ALA A 250 -9.84 -15.95 -14.23
C ALA A 250 -9.69 -15.81 -12.70
N ALA A 251 -8.83 -16.63 -12.10
CA ALA A 251 -8.62 -16.70 -10.66
C ALA A 251 -7.72 -15.58 -10.11
N GLU A 252 -6.67 -15.21 -10.85
CA GLU A 252 -5.60 -14.34 -10.36
C GLU A 252 -5.58 -12.97 -11.04
N ASP A 253 -6.02 -12.85 -12.30
CA ASP A 253 -5.83 -11.63 -13.09
C ASP A 253 -6.78 -11.55 -14.30
N GLN A 254 -8.06 -11.21 -14.07
CA GLN A 254 -9.08 -11.21 -15.12
C GLN A 254 -8.82 -10.21 -16.26
N ARG A 255 -7.95 -9.23 -16.01
CA ARG A 255 -7.55 -8.18 -16.96
C ARG A 255 -6.15 -8.40 -17.51
N PHE A 256 -5.59 -9.61 -17.37
CA PHE A 256 -4.23 -9.94 -17.78
C PHE A 256 -3.83 -9.39 -19.15
N PHE A 257 -4.68 -9.52 -20.16
CA PHE A 257 -4.37 -9.07 -21.52
C PHE A 257 -4.56 -7.56 -21.77
N THR A 258 -5.10 -6.80 -20.82
CA THR A 258 -5.45 -5.38 -21.03
C THR A 258 -4.51 -4.41 -20.33
N HIS A 259 -3.73 -4.86 -19.34
CA HIS A 259 -2.84 -4.00 -18.57
C HIS A 259 -1.36 -4.22 -18.93
N ALA A 260 -0.47 -3.30 -18.53
CA ALA A 260 0.97 -3.35 -18.82
C ALA A 260 1.79 -3.80 -17.59
N GLY A 261 1.42 -4.96 -17.01
CA GLY A 261 2.09 -5.52 -15.82
C GLY A 261 1.60 -4.99 -14.47
N TYR A 262 0.81 -3.91 -14.47
CA TYR A 262 0.14 -3.39 -13.28
C TYR A 262 -1.31 -3.01 -13.60
N ASP A 263 -2.21 -3.24 -12.67
CA ASP A 263 -3.63 -2.97 -12.86
C ASP A 263 -4.10 -1.88 -11.88
N LEU A 264 -4.18 -0.64 -12.36
CA LEU A 264 -4.59 0.49 -11.52
C LEU A 264 -6.00 0.35 -10.96
N THR A 265 -6.91 -0.25 -11.72
CA THR A 265 -8.28 -0.45 -11.26
C THR A 265 -8.33 -1.49 -10.14
N GLU A 266 -7.56 -2.58 -10.22
CA GLU A 266 -7.46 -3.54 -9.11
C GLU A 266 -6.72 -2.94 -7.91
N ILE A 267 -5.68 -2.14 -8.14
CA ILE A 267 -4.95 -1.46 -7.05
C ILE A 267 -5.91 -0.58 -6.25
N VAL A 268 -6.65 0.32 -6.91
CA VAL A 268 -7.62 1.21 -6.24
C VAL A 268 -8.72 0.39 -5.56
N ALA A 269 -9.31 -0.59 -6.26
CA ALA A 269 -10.35 -1.44 -5.68
C ALA A 269 -9.86 -2.24 -4.46
N SER A 270 -8.60 -2.69 -4.46
CA SER A 270 -8.00 -3.39 -3.32
C SER A 270 -7.79 -2.47 -2.13
N ILE A 271 -7.37 -1.22 -2.37
CA ILE A 271 -7.22 -0.21 -1.33
C ILE A 271 -8.58 0.09 -0.69
N ASP A 272 -9.61 0.35 -1.49
CA ASP A 272 -10.96 0.66 -0.98
C ASP A 272 -11.58 -0.51 -0.21
N ASN A 273 -11.35 -1.74 -0.66
CA ASN A 273 -11.86 -2.94 0.01
C ASN A 273 -11.16 -3.20 1.35
N ASN A 274 -9.83 -3.05 1.39
CA ASN A 274 -9.01 -3.44 2.55
C ASN A 274 -9.14 -2.50 3.75
N GLN A 275 -9.84 -1.38 3.59
CA GLN A 275 -10.17 -0.44 4.66
C GLN A 275 -11.48 -0.78 5.37
N LYS A 276 -12.33 -1.63 4.79
CA LYS A 276 -13.62 -2.02 5.37
C LYS A 276 -13.41 -3.16 6.37
N GLU A 277 -13.78 -2.93 7.63
CA GLU A 277 -13.72 -3.97 8.65
C GLU A 277 -14.60 -5.18 8.27
N GLY A 278 -14.14 -6.38 8.64
CA GLY A 278 -14.86 -7.63 8.39
C GLY A 278 -14.85 -8.14 6.94
N GLN A 279 -14.30 -7.39 5.99
CA GLN A 279 -14.19 -7.86 4.60
C GLN A 279 -12.92 -8.71 4.40
N PRO A 280 -13.00 -9.80 3.60
CA PRO A 280 -11.81 -10.52 3.16
C PRO A 280 -10.86 -9.56 2.43
N LYS A 281 -9.57 -9.60 2.78
CA LYS A 281 -8.56 -8.77 2.10
C LYS A 281 -8.46 -9.16 0.63
N ARG A 282 -8.56 -8.16 -0.24
CA ARG A 282 -8.40 -8.29 -1.69
C ARG A 282 -6.95 -7.97 -2.07
N GLY A 283 -6.34 -8.80 -2.91
CA GLY A 283 -5.06 -8.51 -3.54
C GLY A 283 -5.26 -7.71 -4.82
N GLY A 284 -4.34 -6.80 -5.14
CA GLY A 284 -4.33 -6.04 -6.39
C GLY A 284 -3.13 -6.35 -7.28
N SER A 285 -2.52 -7.53 -7.14
CA SER A 285 -1.30 -7.90 -7.88
C SER A 285 -1.62 -8.68 -9.15
N THR A 286 -0.97 -8.32 -10.26
CA THR A 286 -1.12 -8.99 -11.56
C THR A 286 -0.31 -10.30 -11.63
N LEU A 287 -0.58 -11.15 -12.62
CA LEU A 287 0.24 -12.34 -12.88
C LEU A 287 1.71 -12.00 -13.16
N THR A 288 1.96 -10.89 -13.85
CA THR A 288 3.32 -10.43 -14.16
C THR A 288 4.07 -10.00 -12.91
N GLN A 289 3.38 -9.30 -12.00
CA GLN A 289 3.88 -8.95 -10.67
C GLN A 289 4.19 -10.19 -9.83
N GLN A 290 3.29 -11.18 -9.82
CA GLN A 290 3.53 -12.45 -9.16
C GLN A 290 4.73 -13.20 -9.77
N LEU A 291 4.91 -13.14 -11.09
CA LEU A 291 6.08 -13.72 -11.76
C LEU A 291 7.39 -13.04 -11.34
N ALA A 292 7.43 -11.70 -11.36
CA ALA A 292 8.59 -10.92 -10.90
C ALA A 292 8.92 -11.24 -9.43
N LYS A 293 7.90 -11.43 -8.59
CA LYS A 293 8.09 -11.87 -7.20
C LYS A 293 8.81 -13.21 -7.12
N MET A 294 8.34 -14.20 -7.88
CA MET A 294 8.88 -15.57 -7.84
C MET A 294 10.31 -15.65 -8.37
N LEU A 295 10.60 -14.97 -9.49
CA LEU A 295 11.87 -15.15 -10.20
C LEU A 295 12.97 -14.19 -9.77
N VAL A 296 12.62 -13.04 -9.17
CA VAL A 296 13.59 -11.96 -8.97
C VAL A 296 13.61 -11.42 -7.55
N THR A 297 12.45 -11.04 -7.00
CA THR A 297 12.43 -10.25 -5.76
C THR A 297 12.30 -11.06 -4.47
N GLY A 298 11.92 -12.34 -4.55
CA GLY A 298 11.75 -13.20 -3.38
C GLY A 298 10.51 -12.88 -2.54
N SER A 299 10.53 -13.31 -1.27
CA SER A 299 9.35 -13.36 -0.38
C SER A 299 9.29 -12.29 0.72
N ASP A 300 10.23 -11.35 0.77
CA ASP A 300 10.27 -10.32 1.82
C ASP A 300 8.97 -9.48 1.87
N ARG A 301 8.59 -8.94 3.02
CA ARG A 301 7.32 -8.20 3.18
C ARG A 301 7.53 -6.70 3.34
N THR A 302 8.29 -6.10 2.42
CA THR A 302 8.67 -4.69 2.44
C THR A 302 8.06 -3.91 1.26
N ALA A 303 7.86 -2.60 1.45
CA ALA A 303 7.38 -1.69 0.41
C ALA A 303 8.38 -1.59 -0.75
N GLU A 304 9.67 -1.52 -0.43
CA GLU A 304 10.76 -1.50 -1.41
C GLU A 304 10.71 -2.72 -2.33
N ARG A 305 10.54 -3.93 -1.78
CA ARG A 305 10.40 -5.15 -2.59
C ARG A 305 9.20 -5.06 -3.52
N LYS A 306 8.06 -4.52 -3.05
CA LYS A 306 6.86 -4.38 -3.88
C LYS A 306 7.04 -3.36 -5.02
N LEU A 307 7.76 -2.27 -4.76
CA LEU A 307 8.13 -1.29 -5.78
C LEU A 307 9.12 -1.87 -6.80
N ARG A 308 10.08 -2.67 -6.34
CA ARG A 308 11.00 -3.44 -7.19
C ARG A 308 10.27 -4.43 -8.09
N GLU A 309 9.31 -5.17 -7.53
CA GLU A 309 8.45 -6.11 -8.27
C GLU A 309 7.70 -5.41 -9.41
N LEU A 310 7.20 -4.19 -9.17
CA LEU A 310 6.52 -3.38 -10.18
C LEU A 310 7.46 -2.97 -11.33
N LEU A 311 8.71 -2.57 -11.04
CA LEU A 311 9.68 -2.23 -12.09
C LEU A 311 9.95 -3.42 -13.01
N TYR A 312 10.18 -4.59 -12.43
CA TYR A 312 10.39 -5.82 -13.19
C TYR A 312 9.14 -6.23 -13.97
N ALA A 313 7.94 -6.09 -13.39
CA ALA A 313 6.71 -6.44 -14.08
C ALA A 313 6.49 -5.56 -15.32
N VAL A 314 6.78 -4.27 -15.25
CA VAL A 314 6.68 -3.35 -16.40
C VAL A 314 7.69 -3.73 -17.49
N GLU A 315 8.96 -3.95 -17.13
CA GLU A 315 9.97 -4.32 -18.13
C GLU A 315 9.65 -5.68 -18.78
N MET A 316 9.19 -6.68 -18.01
CA MET A 316 8.77 -7.98 -18.55
C MET A 316 7.67 -7.86 -19.60
N GLU A 317 6.74 -6.91 -19.45
CA GLU A 317 5.66 -6.70 -20.42
C GLU A 317 6.19 -6.11 -21.72
N GLN A 318 7.19 -5.24 -21.62
CA GLN A 318 7.86 -4.64 -22.77
C GLN A 318 8.75 -5.65 -23.50
N THR A 319 9.40 -6.58 -22.79
CA THR A 319 10.43 -7.47 -23.36
C THR A 319 9.92 -8.88 -23.71
N LEU A 320 8.98 -9.44 -22.95
CA LEU A 320 8.55 -10.85 -23.08
C LEU A 320 7.23 -11.02 -23.83
N GLY A 321 6.30 -10.09 -23.62
CA GLY A 321 4.91 -10.21 -24.06
C GLY A 321 4.07 -11.22 -23.27
N LYS A 322 2.74 -11.07 -23.35
CA LYS A 322 1.76 -11.79 -22.52
C LYS A 322 1.86 -13.30 -22.59
N ALA A 323 2.07 -13.86 -23.78
CA ALA A 323 2.15 -15.29 -23.98
C ALA A 323 3.32 -15.90 -23.18
N ARG A 324 4.48 -15.25 -23.26
CA ARG A 324 5.68 -15.72 -22.59
C ARG A 324 5.59 -15.54 -21.08
N ILE A 325 5.05 -14.42 -20.62
CA ILE A 325 4.79 -14.17 -19.20
C ILE A 325 3.89 -15.26 -18.62
N LEU A 326 2.76 -15.55 -19.28
CA LEU A 326 1.82 -16.57 -18.81
C LEU A 326 2.45 -17.96 -18.78
N GLN A 327 3.23 -18.31 -19.81
CA GLN A 327 3.97 -19.56 -19.84
C GLN A 327 4.96 -19.67 -18.68
N LEU A 328 5.79 -18.65 -18.47
CA LEU A 328 6.75 -18.61 -17.36
C LEU A 328 6.04 -18.67 -16.00
N TYR A 329 4.91 -17.99 -15.85
CA TYR A 329 4.08 -18.08 -14.65
C TYR A 329 3.61 -19.51 -14.41
N LEU A 330 2.96 -20.14 -15.40
CA LEU A 330 2.44 -21.50 -15.26
C LEU A 330 3.57 -22.51 -14.97
N ASP A 331 4.76 -22.28 -15.52
CA ASP A 331 5.91 -23.16 -15.34
C ASP A 331 6.64 -22.96 -14.00
N ASN A 332 6.38 -21.88 -13.25
CA ASN A 332 7.08 -21.57 -11.99
C ASN A 332 6.13 -21.36 -10.78
N ALA A 333 4.82 -21.22 -11.01
CA ALA A 333 3.85 -20.98 -9.93
C ALA A 333 3.89 -22.09 -8.87
N PRO A 334 3.81 -21.76 -7.58
CA PRO A 334 3.70 -22.73 -6.51
C PRO A 334 2.28 -23.30 -6.44
N TRP A 335 2.16 -24.62 -6.31
CA TRP A 335 0.88 -25.34 -6.26
C TRP A 335 0.65 -26.05 -4.91
N GLY A 336 1.48 -25.75 -3.89
CA GLY A 336 1.41 -26.32 -2.54
C GLY A 336 2.30 -27.56 -2.36
N GLY A 337 2.68 -27.87 -1.13
CA GLY A 337 3.49 -29.06 -0.81
C GLY A 337 4.87 -29.05 -1.46
N ASN A 338 5.53 -27.88 -1.52
CA ASN A 338 6.80 -27.65 -2.22
C ASN A 338 6.77 -27.94 -3.73
N LEU A 339 5.59 -28.10 -4.32
CA LEU A 339 5.41 -28.29 -5.74
C LEU A 339 5.36 -26.93 -6.45
N CYS A 340 6.10 -26.80 -7.53
CA CYS A 340 5.98 -25.67 -8.45
C CYS A 340 5.86 -26.17 -9.89
N GLY A 341 5.29 -25.34 -10.76
CA GLY A 341 5.04 -25.67 -12.16
C GLY A 341 3.77 -26.51 -12.41
N ALA A 342 3.00 -26.10 -13.41
CA ALA A 342 1.69 -26.66 -13.72
C ALA A 342 1.74 -28.13 -14.16
N GLU A 343 2.78 -28.56 -14.89
CA GLU A 343 2.94 -29.98 -15.28
C GLU A 343 3.15 -30.86 -14.06
N ALA A 344 4.05 -30.46 -13.16
CA ALA A 344 4.31 -31.21 -11.94
C ALA A 344 3.05 -31.30 -11.07
N ALA A 345 2.30 -30.20 -10.95
CA ALA A 345 0.99 -30.15 -10.26
C ALA A 345 -0.05 -31.09 -10.87
N ALA A 346 -0.27 -31.01 -12.18
CA ALA A 346 -1.22 -31.86 -12.89
C ALA A 346 -0.88 -33.36 -12.71
N ARG A 347 0.40 -33.71 -12.81
CA ARG A 347 0.87 -35.09 -12.62
C ARG A 347 0.68 -35.55 -11.18
N ARG A 348 0.96 -34.68 -10.21
CA ARG A 348 0.87 -35.04 -8.79
C ARG A 348 -0.57 -35.21 -8.32
N TYR A 349 -1.45 -34.30 -8.72
CA TYR A 349 -2.82 -34.21 -8.19
C TYR A 349 -3.82 -35.01 -9.01
N PHE A 350 -3.63 -35.10 -10.32
CA PHE A 350 -4.62 -35.74 -11.21
C PHE A 350 -4.05 -36.86 -12.07
N LYS A 351 -2.76 -37.20 -11.93
CA LYS A 351 -2.07 -38.22 -12.73
C LYS A 351 -2.17 -37.95 -14.24
N ARG A 352 -2.28 -36.68 -14.63
CA ARG A 352 -2.46 -36.22 -16.01
C ARG A 352 -1.38 -35.21 -16.40
N SER A 353 -1.14 -35.07 -17.70
CA SER A 353 -0.38 -33.90 -18.19
C SER A 353 -1.21 -32.64 -17.99
N ALA A 354 -0.54 -31.50 -17.76
CA ALA A 354 -1.22 -30.21 -17.70
C ALA A 354 -2.03 -29.93 -18.97
N ARG A 355 -1.54 -30.38 -20.14
CA ARG A 355 -2.22 -30.21 -21.43
C ARG A 355 -3.49 -31.04 -21.59
N SER A 356 -3.66 -32.09 -20.78
CA SER A 356 -4.80 -33.01 -20.82
C SER A 356 -5.71 -32.87 -19.60
N LEU A 357 -5.61 -31.76 -18.87
CA LEU A 357 -6.50 -31.48 -17.75
C LEU A 357 -7.92 -31.26 -18.25
N GLU A 358 -8.87 -31.88 -17.56
CA GLU A 358 -10.28 -31.58 -17.75
C GLU A 358 -10.61 -30.17 -17.22
N PRO A 359 -11.69 -29.55 -17.71
CA PRO A 359 -12.07 -28.19 -17.30
C PRO A 359 -12.23 -28.04 -15.77
N ALA A 360 -12.86 -29.02 -15.11
CA ALA A 360 -13.01 -29.01 -13.65
C ALA A 360 -11.68 -29.15 -12.91
N GLN A 361 -10.75 -29.98 -13.41
CA GLN A 361 -9.42 -30.13 -12.84
C GLN A 361 -8.60 -28.83 -12.97
N ALA A 362 -8.73 -28.16 -14.10
CA ALA A 362 -8.08 -26.87 -14.35
C ALA A 362 -8.60 -25.77 -13.40
N VAL A 363 -9.92 -25.68 -13.21
CA VAL A 363 -10.54 -24.76 -12.23
C VAL A 363 -10.10 -25.10 -10.81
N TRP A 364 -10.06 -26.37 -10.45
CA TRP A 364 -9.62 -26.82 -9.12
C TRP A 364 -8.19 -26.38 -8.84
N LEU A 365 -7.26 -26.65 -9.78
CA LEU A 365 -5.87 -26.19 -9.66
C LEU A 365 -5.78 -24.68 -9.52
N ALA A 366 -6.39 -23.92 -10.44
CA ALA A 366 -6.34 -22.46 -10.40
C ALA A 366 -6.90 -21.89 -9.08
N SER A 367 -7.90 -22.55 -8.50
CA SER A 367 -8.47 -22.16 -7.21
C SER A 367 -7.51 -22.32 -6.04
N MET A 368 -6.42 -23.08 -6.16
CA MET A 368 -5.40 -23.22 -5.12
C MET A 368 -4.44 -22.02 -5.04
N LEU A 369 -4.26 -21.27 -6.13
CA LEU A 369 -3.13 -20.34 -6.29
C LEU A 369 -3.05 -19.20 -5.27
N HIS A 370 -4.17 -18.69 -4.76
CA HIS A 370 -4.15 -17.59 -3.80
C HIS A 370 -3.39 -17.91 -2.50
N LYS A 371 -3.46 -19.16 -2.04
CA LYS A 371 -2.80 -19.65 -0.81
C LYS A 371 -2.48 -21.16 -0.97
N PRO A 372 -1.53 -21.53 -1.84
CA PRO A 372 -1.40 -22.91 -2.32
C PRO A 372 -1.21 -23.93 -1.21
N GLN A 373 -0.37 -23.61 -0.22
CA GLN A 373 -0.11 -24.49 0.93
C GLN A 373 -1.36 -24.63 1.83
N ALA A 374 -2.00 -23.52 2.20
CA ALA A 374 -3.16 -23.56 3.08
C ALA A 374 -4.36 -24.26 2.42
N VAL A 375 -4.56 -24.06 1.12
CA VAL A 375 -5.63 -24.74 0.36
C VAL A 375 -5.34 -26.23 0.22
N LEU A 376 -4.08 -26.63 0.00
CA LEU A 376 -3.70 -28.05 -0.02
C LEU A 376 -3.96 -28.73 1.34
N GLU A 377 -3.64 -28.06 2.44
CA GLU A 377 -3.91 -28.56 3.79
C GLU A 377 -5.41 -28.66 4.07
N GLN A 378 -6.19 -27.67 3.64
CA GLN A 378 -7.65 -27.74 3.69
C GLN A 378 -8.17 -28.94 2.90
N TRP A 379 -7.70 -29.14 1.67
CA TRP A 379 -8.09 -30.28 0.85
C TRP A 379 -7.80 -31.62 1.52
N ARG A 380 -6.65 -31.76 2.18
CA ARG A 380 -6.29 -32.97 2.93
C ARG A 380 -7.17 -33.21 4.14
N ARG A 381 -7.53 -32.16 4.89
CA ARG A 381 -8.36 -32.27 6.08
C ARG A 381 -9.83 -32.55 5.74
N ASP A 382 -10.36 -31.80 4.79
CA ASP A 382 -11.81 -31.73 4.54
C ASP A 382 -12.24 -32.58 3.34
N GLY A 383 -11.29 -33.13 2.58
CA GLY A 383 -11.53 -33.87 1.35
C GLY A 383 -11.94 -32.98 0.16
N GLN A 384 -12.01 -31.66 0.34
CA GLN A 384 -12.37 -30.69 -0.70
C GLN A 384 -11.69 -29.32 -0.47
N ILE A 385 -11.59 -28.52 -1.53
CA ILE A 385 -11.26 -27.10 -1.44
C ILE A 385 -12.53 -26.26 -1.34
N ASP A 386 -12.39 -24.95 -1.11
CA ASP A 386 -13.50 -24.01 -1.03
C ASP A 386 -14.42 -24.08 -2.28
N PRO A 387 -15.68 -24.56 -2.12
CA PRO A 387 -16.60 -24.72 -3.24
C PRO A 387 -17.06 -23.38 -3.82
N ASP A 388 -17.19 -22.33 -3.00
CA ASP A 388 -17.58 -21.01 -3.47
C ASP A 388 -16.49 -20.39 -4.32
N ARG A 389 -15.23 -20.59 -3.92
CA ARG A 389 -14.07 -20.16 -4.74
C ARG A 389 -14.02 -20.89 -6.07
N THR A 390 -14.15 -22.22 -6.10
CA THR A 390 -14.12 -22.98 -7.37
C THR A 390 -15.25 -22.61 -8.31
N LYS A 391 -16.46 -22.40 -7.77
CA LYS A 391 -17.60 -21.89 -8.52
C LYS A 391 -17.31 -20.50 -9.09
N TRP A 392 -16.80 -19.58 -8.28
CA TRP A 392 -16.47 -18.22 -8.72
C TRP A 392 -15.41 -18.23 -9.83
N VAL A 393 -14.37 -19.06 -9.72
CA VAL A 393 -13.35 -19.21 -10.78
C VAL A 393 -13.99 -19.72 -12.07
N ALA A 394 -14.82 -20.76 -11.99
CA ALA A 394 -15.51 -21.33 -13.14
C ALA A 394 -16.43 -20.32 -13.85
N GLU A 395 -17.21 -19.54 -13.07
CA GLU A 395 -18.05 -18.46 -13.58
C GLU A 395 -17.21 -17.35 -14.23
N SER A 396 -16.01 -17.10 -13.71
CA SER A 396 -15.09 -16.06 -14.18
C SER A 396 -14.30 -16.45 -15.43
N VAL A 397 -14.30 -17.72 -15.86
CA VAL A 397 -13.60 -18.15 -17.08
C VAL A 397 -14.18 -17.44 -18.31
N ARG A 398 -13.30 -16.82 -19.11
CA ARG A 398 -13.67 -16.06 -20.32
C ARG A 398 -13.27 -16.79 -21.61
N GLY A 399 -13.89 -16.37 -22.72
CA GLY A 399 -13.62 -16.85 -24.07
C GLY A 399 -14.08 -18.30 -24.34
N ILE A 400 -15.13 -18.75 -23.64
CA ILE A 400 -15.75 -20.07 -23.82
C ILE A 400 -17.21 -19.88 -24.27
N SER A 401 -17.75 -20.84 -25.00
CA SER A 401 -19.15 -20.81 -25.41
C SER A 401 -20.10 -21.01 -24.24
N ARG A 402 -21.39 -20.66 -24.43
CA ARG A 402 -22.43 -20.88 -23.41
C ARG A 402 -22.52 -22.35 -23.00
N ASN A 403 -22.54 -23.27 -23.96
CA ASN A 403 -22.61 -24.71 -23.69
C ASN A 403 -21.39 -25.21 -22.91
N GLN A 404 -20.19 -24.71 -23.24
CA GLN A 404 -18.98 -25.01 -22.48
C GLN A 404 -19.07 -24.51 -21.04
N ARG A 405 -19.63 -23.32 -20.83
CA ARG A 405 -19.85 -22.76 -19.49
C ARG A 405 -20.82 -23.60 -18.67
N GLU A 406 -21.97 -23.96 -19.23
CA GLU A 406 -22.96 -24.82 -18.55
C GLU A 406 -22.36 -26.20 -18.19
N SER A 407 -21.61 -26.80 -19.11
CA SER A 407 -20.89 -28.05 -18.88
C SER A 407 -19.81 -27.91 -17.79
N LEU A 408 -19.01 -26.83 -17.82
CA LEU A 408 -17.99 -26.54 -16.83
C LEU A 408 -18.59 -26.42 -15.43
N LEU A 409 -19.63 -25.60 -15.26
CA LEU A 409 -20.27 -25.39 -13.96
C LEU A 409 -20.84 -26.69 -13.38
N LYS A 410 -21.49 -27.50 -14.23
CA LYS A 410 -21.97 -28.84 -13.83
C LYS A 410 -20.82 -29.75 -13.40
N SER A 411 -19.72 -29.76 -14.17
CA SER A 411 -18.55 -30.59 -13.86
C SER A 411 -17.84 -30.17 -12.57
N VAL A 412 -17.73 -28.87 -12.30
CA VAL A 412 -17.12 -28.33 -11.07
C VAL A 412 -17.97 -28.66 -9.85
N ALA A 413 -19.30 -28.51 -9.93
CA ALA A 413 -20.20 -28.85 -8.83
C ALA A 413 -20.15 -30.36 -8.47
N ALA A 414 -20.02 -31.22 -9.49
CA ALA A 414 -19.91 -32.67 -9.33
C ALA A 414 -18.50 -33.16 -9.00
N ALA A 415 -17.46 -32.34 -9.18
CA ALA A 415 -16.07 -32.76 -9.05
C ALA A 415 -15.76 -33.18 -7.61
N ARG A 416 -15.18 -34.37 -7.47
CA ARG A 416 -14.61 -34.88 -6.22
C ARG A 416 -13.23 -35.42 -6.55
N PHE A 417 -12.21 -34.80 -5.99
CA PHE A 417 -10.81 -35.21 -6.20
C PHE A 417 -10.19 -35.59 -4.87
N THR A 418 -9.42 -36.66 -4.85
CA THR A 418 -8.70 -37.12 -3.66
C THR A 418 -7.45 -36.26 -3.46
N ALA A 419 -7.29 -35.74 -2.25
CA ALA A 419 -6.09 -34.97 -1.92
C ALA A 419 -4.84 -35.85 -2.04
N PRO A 420 -3.73 -35.31 -2.55
CA PRO A 420 -2.47 -36.02 -2.60
C PRO A 420 -1.93 -36.29 -1.18
N GLU A 421 -1.38 -37.48 -0.94
CA GLU A 421 -0.62 -37.78 0.29
C GLU A 421 0.48 -36.74 0.55
N ALA A 422 0.92 -36.62 1.81
CA ALA A 422 2.12 -35.84 2.13
C ALA A 422 3.32 -36.40 1.35
N PHE A 423 4.30 -35.55 1.03
CA PHE A 423 5.59 -36.09 0.61
C PHE A 423 6.18 -36.86 1.80
N PRO A 424 6.73 -38.06 1.60
CA PRO A 424 7.40 -38.81 2.67
C PRO A 424 8.60 -38.05 3.24
#